data_AF-A0A368BQP3-F1
#
_entry.id   AF-A0A368BQP3-F1
#
_cell.length_a   1.000
_cell.length_b   1.000
_cell.length_c   1.000
_cell.angle_alpha   90.00
_cell.angle_beta   90.00
_cell.angle_gamma   90.00
#
_symmetry.space_group_name_H-M   'P 1'
#
loop_
_entity.id
_entity.type
_entity.pdbx_description
1 polymer ?
#
loop_
_entity_poly.entity_id
_entity_poly.type
_entity_poly.pdbx_seq_one_letter_code
_entity_poly.pdbx_strand_id
1 'polypeptide(L)'
;MGKIYRKAPKEVDDLTKLQGVGEVICRRLHDAGIYTYRQVAEWRAPQVRAISEDLNLKERIRRDGWQKQARALHKKKYGQAP
;
A
#
# COMPACT_ATOMS: atom_id res chain seq x y z
N MET A 1 0.27 13.64 15.39
CA MET A 1 0.34 13.47 13.92
C MET A 1 0.97 12.13 13.59
N GLY A 2 0.32 11.33 12.75
CA GLY A 2 0.68 9.94 12.46
C GLY A 2 2.04 9.81 11.77
N LYS A 3 2.77 8.76 12.15
CA LYS A 3 4.15 8.48 11.77
C LYS A 3 4.32 8.51 10.25
N ILE A 4 4.92 9.59 9.76
CA ILE A 4 5.62 9.64 8.49
C ILE A 4 6.85 8.74 8.69
N TYR A 5 6.82 7.53 8.14
CA TYR A 5 7.92 6.57 8.28
C TYR A 5 9.13 7.08 7.49
N ARG A 6 9.97 7.88 8.16
CA ARG A 6 11.23 8.48 7.65
C ARG A 6 12.32 7.45 7.27
N LYS A 7 12.03 6.15 7.29
CA LYS A 7 13.01 5.09 7.01
C LYS A 7 12.32 3.91 6.33
N ALA A 8 12.84 3.52 5.15
CA ALA A 8 12.43 2.29 4.48
C ALA A 8 12.64 1.11 5.46
N PRO A 9 11.60 0.31 5.74
CA PRO A 9 11.76 -0.90 6.53
C PRO A 9 12.72 -1.85 5.82
N LYS A 10 13.45 -2.67 6.60
CA LYS A 10 14.34 -3.71 6.05
C LYS A 10 13.60 -4.70 5.14
N GLU A 11 12.30 -4.83 5.34
CA GLU A 11 11.42 -5.70 4.57
C GLU A 11 10.57 -4.85 3.63
N VAL A 12 10.83 -4.98 2.34
CA VAL A 12 10.05 -4.38 1.26
C VAL A 12 9.21 -5.48 0.63
N ASP A 13 7.92 -5.23 0.52
CA ASP A 13 6.97 -6.08 -0.19
C ASP A 13 6.83 -5.64 -1.63
N ASP A 14 6.53 -6.62 -2.49
CA ASP A 14 6.30 -6.37 -3.90
C ASP A 14 4.87 -5.86 -4.13
N LEU A 15 4.65 -4.55 -3.91
CA LEU A 15 3.31 -3.95 -4.05
C LEU A 15 2.72 -4.13 -5.47
N THR A 16 3.56 -4.44 -6.46
CA THR A 16 3.12 -4.79 -7.83
C THR A 16 2.23 -6.04 -7.90
N LYS A 17 2.22 -6.87 -6.84
CA LYS A 17 1.28 -8.00 -6.71
C LYS A 17 -0.17 -7.58 -6.51
N LEU A 18 -0.43 -6.33 -6.13
CA LEU A 18 -1.77 -5.78 -6.03
C LEU A 18 -2.33 -5.51 -7.42
N GLN A 19 -3.56 -5.96 -7.68
CA GLN A 19 -4.20 -5.76 -8.98
C GLN A 19 -4.35 -4.26 -9.28
N GLY A 20 -3.79 -3.82 -10.41
CA GLY A 20 -3.81 -2.40 -10.80
C GLY A 20 -2.64 -1.57 -10.25
N VAL A 21 -1.72 -2.16 -9.46
CA VAL A 21 -0.44 -1.54 -9.10
C VAL A 21 0.62 -1.96 -10.12
N GLY A 22 0.97 -1.07 -11.03
CA GLY A 22 2.16 -1.24 -11.89
C GLY A 22 3.44 -0.76 -11.20
N GLU A 23 4.58 -0.94 -11.86
CA GLU A 23 5.90 -0.49 -11.37
C GLU A 23 5.91 1.02 -11.05
N VAL A 24 5.25 1.84 -11.87
CA VAL A 24 5.17 3.30 -11.66
C VAL A 24 4.47 3.63 -10.34
N ILE A 25 3.36 2.97 -10.06
CA ILE A 25 2.58 3.18 -8.83
C ILE A 25 3.37 2.68 -7.63
N CYS A 26 3.96 1.49 -7.74
CA CYS A 26 4.82 0.92 -6.70
C CYS A 26 5.94 1.90 -6.32
N ARG A 27 6.62 2.48 -7.32
CA ARG A 27 7.70 3.45 -7.09
C ARG A 27 7.21 4.72 -6.39
N ARG A 28 6.03 5.22 -6.75
CA ARG A 28 5.45 6.39 -6.06
C ARG A 28 4.96 6.06 -4.65
N LEU A 29 4.43 4.85 -4.40
CA LEU A 29 4.09 4.38 -3.06
C LEU A 29 5.35 4.31 -2.18
N HIS A 30 6.45 3.80 -2.75
CA HIS A 30 7.75 3.78 -2.10
C HIS A 30 8.26 5.20 -1.79
N ASP A 31 8.07 6.15 -2.71
CA ASP A 31 8.40 7.57 -2.48
C ASP A 31 7.57 8.17 -1.34
N ALA A 32 6.29 7.81 -1.26
CA ALA A 32 5.38 8.16 -0.16
C ALA A 32 5.66 7.40 1.16
N GLY A 33 6.68 6.53 1.20
CA GLY A 33 7.08 5.79 2.40
C GLY A 33 6.26 4.52 2.69
N ILE A 34 5.49 4.04 1.73
CA ILE A 34 4.78 2.76 1.79
C ILE A 34 5.61 1.71 1.08
N TYR A 35 6.07 0.70 1.82
CA TYR A 35 6.90 -0.37 1.30
C TYR A 35 6.35 -1.76 1.59
N THR A 36 5.35 -1.89 2.46
CA THR A 36 4.83 -3.19 2.91
C THR A 36 3.34 -3.35 2.67
N TYR A 37 2.88 -4.59 2.49
CA TYR A 37 1.45 -4.91 2.39
C TYR A 37 0.70 -4.55 3.68
N ARG A 38 1.38 -4.65 4.84
CA ARG A 38 0.82 -4.25 6.13
C ARG A 38 0.42 -2.79 6.14
N GLN A 39 1.29 -1.89 5.66
CA GLN A 39 0.97 -0.46 5.60
C GLN A 39 -0.25 -0.18 4.72
N VAL A 40 -0.36 -0.86 3.57
CA VAL A 40 -1.53 -0.75 2.69
C VAL A 40 -2.79 -1.30 3.38
N ALA A 41 -2.69 -2.43 4.07
CA ALA A 41 -3.79 -3.03 4.82
C ALA A 41 -4.26 -2.16 6.00
N GLU A 42 -3.37 -1.38 6.61
CA GLU A 42 -3.65 -0.47 7.73
C GLU A 42 -4.07 0.95 7.31
N TRP A 43 -4.17 1.23 6.00
CA TRP A 43 -4.58 2.55 5.53
C TRP A 43 -5.97 2.95 6.04
N ARG A 44 -6.09 4.20 6.48
CA ARG A 44 -7.38 4.80 6.82
C ARG A 44 -7.98 5.54 5.63
N ALA A 45 -9.30 5.74 5.63
CA ALA A 45 -10.03 6.49 4.60
C ALA A 45 -9.35 7.83 4.17
N PRO A 46 -8.82 8.68 5.07
CA PRO A 46 -8.10 9.89 4.67
C PRO A 46 -6.74 9.63 3.99
N GLN A 47 -6.00 8.60 4.41
CA GLN A 47 -4.74 8.23 3.75
C GLN A 47 -4.97 7.67 2.36
N VAL A 48 -5.99 6.80 2.22
CA VAL A 48 -6.39 6.28 0.91
C VAL A 48 -6.74 7.43 -0.03
N ARG A 49 -7.48 8.43 0.44
CA ARG A 49 -7.80 9.64 -0.35
C ARG A 49 -6.54 10.40 -0.75
N ALA A 50 -5.70 10.78 0.22
CA ALA A 50 -4.48 11.53 -0.05
C ALA A 50 -3.58 10.82 -1.09
N ILE A 51 -3.35 9.51 -0.92
CA ILE A 51 -2.56 8.70 -1.86
C ILE A 51 -3.27 8.58 -3.21
N SER A 52 -4.60 8.40 -3.21
CA SER A 52 -5.33 8.30 -4.47
C SER A 52 -5.34 9.61 -5.28
N GLU A 53 -5.30 10.75 -4.60
CA GLU A 53 -5.23 12.08 -5.23
C GLU A 53 -3.81 12.35 -5.73
N ASP A 54 -2.80 12.11 -4.89
CA ASP A 54 -1.38 12.27 -5.22
C ASP A 54 -0.95 11.41 -6.42
N LEU A 55 -1.40 10.15 -6.43
CA LEU A 55 -1.09 9.18 -7.48
C LEU A 55 -2.06 9.23 -8.66
N ASN A 56 -3.08 10.10 -8.62
CA ASN A 56 -4.17 10.17 -9.59
C ASN A 56 -4.87 8.81 -9.84
N LEU A 57 -4.95 8.00 -8.79
CA LEU A 57 -5.57 6.67 -8.80
C LEU A 57 -7.08 6.73 -8.56
N LYS A 58 -7.62 7.90 -8.17
CA LYS A 58 -9.06 8.11 -7.89
C LYS A 58 -9.64 6.97 -7.04
N GLU A 59 -10.65 6.29 -7.54
CA GLU A 59 -11.31 5.19 -6.83
C GLU A 59 -10.65 3.84 -7.05
N ARG A 60 -9.57 3.71 -7.86
CA ARG A 60 -8.93 2.40 -8.12
C ARG A 60 -8.51 1.68 -6.84
N ILE A 61 -7.93 2.40 -5.87
CA ILE A 61 -7.50 1.78 -4.59
C ILE A 61 -8.67 1.09 -3.89
N ARG A 62 -9.88 1.68 -3.95
CA ARG A 62 -11.11 1.11 -3.38
C ARG A 62 -11.76 0.08 -4.30
N ARG A 63 -11.83 0.36 -5.61
CA ARG A 63 -12.47 -0.47 -6.64
C ARG A 63 -11.75 -1.80 -6.80
N ASP A 64 -10.43 -1.78 -6.90
CA ASP A 64 -9.58 -2.96 -6.94
C ASP A 64 -9.38 -3.57 -5.54
N GLY A 65 -9.80 -2.88 -4.48
CA GLY A 65 -9.78 -3.43 -3.12
C GLY A 65 -8.37 -3.72 -2.61
N TRP A 66 -7.42 -2.82 -2.85
CA TRP A 66 -6.00 -3.02 -2.51
C TRP A 66 -5.79 -3.38 -1.04
N GLN A 67 -6.58 -2.83 -0.12
CA GLN A 67 -6.48 -3.18 1.31
C GLN A 67 -6.81 -4.65 1.59
N LYS A 68 -7.84 -5.20 0.94
CA LYS A 68 -8.21 -6.62 1.07
C LYS A 68 -7.13 -7.51 0.47
N GLN A 69 -6.64 -7.16 -0.72
CA GLN A 69 -5.55 -7.88 -1.37
C GLN A 69 -4.25 -7.83 -0.55
N ALA A 70 -3.91 -6.66 -0.02
CA ALA A 70 -2.74 -6.48 0.82
C ALA A 70 -2.82 -7.30 2.11
N ARG A 71 -4.00 -7.38 2.76
CA ARG A 71 -4.22 -8.32 3.88
C ARG A 71 -3.96 -9.78 3.47
N ALA A 72 -4.48 -10.19 2.32
CA ALA A 72 -4.28 -11.55 1.81
C ALA A 72 -2.81 -11.85 1.45
N LEU A 73 -2.14 -10.91 0.79
CA LEU A 73 -0.72 -11.01 0.40
C LEU A 73 0.19 -11.00 1.63
N HIS A 74 -0.10 -10.14 2.61
CA HIS A 74 0.60 -10.15 3.89
C HIS A 74 0.47 -11.50 4.60
N LYS A 75 -0.76 -12.03 4.71
CA LYS A 75 -1.00 -13.35 5.29
C LYS A 75 -0.28 -14.45 4.51
N LYS A 76 -0.24 -14.37 3.18
CA LYS A 76 0.45 -15.36 2.34
C LYS A 76 1.96 -15.30 2.51
N LYS A 77 2.55 -14.11 2.67
CA LYS A 77 4.00 -13.93 2.79
C LYS A 77 4.52 -14.16 4.21
N TYR A 78 3.83 -13.64 5.22
CA TYR A 78 4.26 -13.68 6.63
C TYR A 78 3.53 -14.75 7.45
N GLY A 79 2.56 -15.46 6.88
CA GLY A 79 1.73 -16.44 7.60
C GLY A 79 0.73 -15.82 8.60
N GLN A 80 0.79 -14.50 8.80
CA GLN A 80 0.07 -13.80 9.87
C GLN A 80 -0.78 -12.65 9.32
N ALA A 81 -1.95 -12.43 9.91
CA ALA A 81 -2.78 -11.28 9.56
C ALA A 81 -2.13 -9.98 10.08
N PRO A 82 -2.08 -8.92 9.27
CA PRO A 82 -1.57 -7.62 9.69
C PRO A 82 -2.51 -6.90 10.65
#